data_AF-A0AAV5VFT0-F1
#
_entry.id   AF-A0AAV5VFT0-F1
#
_cell.length_a   1.000
_cell.length_b   1.000
_cell.length_c   1.000
_cell.angle_alpha   90.00
_cell.angle_beta   90.00
_cell.angle_gamma   90.00
#
_symmetry.space_group_name_H-M   'P 1'
#
loop_
_entity.id
_entity.type
_entity.pdbx_description
1 polymer ?
#
loop_
_entity_poly.entity_id
_entity_poly.type
_entity_poly.pdbx_seq_one_letter_code
_entity_poly.pdbx_strand_id
1 'polypeptide(L)'
;GHTVVAKRNARERTRVHTVNKAFHILKQRLPSLRIHSKRVSKLRILKAAIIYINNLMDTINAVSRKYFKGSLDAAALPYIKNFIDYAPYIPQSTNLGLTSNCPPLTGTGAMPASSSLVSTDEFASILSTAAATIGYSNPWT
;
A
#
# COMPACT_ATOMS: atom_id res chain seq x y z
N GLY A 1 30.44 32.44 -11.85
CA GLY A 1 29.54 31.80 -12.84
C GLY A 1 29.78 30.30 -13.00
N HIS A 2 31.01 29.88 -13.32
CA HIS A 2 31.34 28.51 -13.75
C HIS A 2 31.10 27.40 -12.70
N THR A 3 31.34 27.69 -11.41
CA THR A 3 31.25 26.71 -10.31
C THR A 3 29.80 26.37 -9.91
N VAL A 4 28.89 27.33 -10.01
CA VAL A 4 27.45 27.14 -9.70
C VAL A 4 26.79 26.24 -10.74
N VAL A 5 27.11 26.45 -12.02
CA VAL A 5 26.61 25.62 -13.12
C VAL A 5 27.13 24.19 -13.01
N ALA A 6 28.41 24.01 -12.66
CA ALA A 6 28.99 22.68 -12.43
C ALA A 6 28.28 21.91 -11.29
N LYS A 7 28.03 22.57 -10.15
CA LYS A 7 27.28 21.98 -9.02
C LYS A 7 25.85 21.60 -9.42
N ARG A 8 25.17 22.43 -10.22
CA ARG A 8 23.83 22.11 -10.76
C ARG A 8 23.86 20.91 -11.70
N ASN A 9 24.81 20.85 -12.62
CA ASN A 9 24.93 19.74 -13.57
C ASN A 9 25.24 18.41 -12.86
N ALA A 10 26.13 18.43 -11.86
CA ALA A 10 26.41 17.26 -11.03
C ALA A 10 25.14 16.72 -10.36
N ARG A 11 24.31 17.60 -9.78
CA ARG A 11 23.02 17.23 -9.19
C ARG A 11 22.08 16.60 -10.22
N GLU A 12 22.01 17.18 -11.42
CA GLU A 12 21.14 16.66 -12.48
C GLU A 12 21.59 15.28 -12.96
N ARG A 13 22.90 15.03 -13.06
CA ARG A 13 23.44 13.70 -13.38
C ARG A 13 23.03 12.67 -12.34
N THR A 14 23.15 12.99 -11.05
CA THR A 14 22.71 12.09 -9.97
C THR A 14 21.22 11.81 -10.06
N ARG A 15 20.39 12.84 -10.26
CA ARG A 15 18.94 12.69 -10.42
C ARG A 15 18.59 11.77 -11.60
N VAL A 16 19.21 11.99 -12.75
CA VAL A 16 19.02 11.18 -13.96
C VAL A 16 19.49 9.74 -13.75
N HIS A 17 20.60 9.53 -13.04
CA HIS A 17 21.09 8.20 -12.71
C HIS A 17 20.08 7.43 -11.85
N THR A 18 19.53 8.06 -10.82
CA THR A 18 18.46 7.47 -9.98
C THR A 18 17.24 7.09 -10.80
N VAL A 19 16.77 7.97 -11.68
CA VAL A 19 15.62 7.67 -12.56
C VAL A 19 15.95 6.49 -13.49
N ASN A 20 17.12 6.47 -14.10
CA ASN A 20 17.51 5.37 -14.99
C ASN A 20 17.63 4.03 -14.26
N LYS A 21 18.11 4.03 -13.00
CA LYS A 21 18.12 2.85 -12.13
C LYS A 21 16.71 2.34 -11.87
N ALA A 22 15.75 3.24 -11.58
CA ALA A 22 14.34 2.87 -11.41
C ALA A 22 13.74 2.25 -12.69
N PHE A 23 14.04 2.81 -13.87
CA PHE A 23 13.64 2.21 -15.15
C PHE A 23 14.23 0.81 -15.38
N HIS A 24 15.47 0.59 -14.96
CA HIS A 24 16.09 -0.73 -15.05
C HIS A 24 15.39 -1.74 -14.13
N ILE A 25 15.14 -1.36 -12.87
CA ILE A 25 14.40 -2.21 -11.92
C ILE A 25 13.02 -2.54 -12.47
N LEU A 26 12.28 -1.53 -12.98
CA LEU A 26 10.98 -1.74 -13.59
C LEU A 26 11.06 -2.76 -14.74
N LYS A 27 12.01 -2.61 -15.68
CA LYS A 27 12.22 -3.58 -16.77
C LYS A 27 12.36 -5.03 -16.25
N GLN A 28 13.14 -5.25 -15.18
CA GLN A 28 13.37 -6.58 -14.64
C GLN A 28 12.13 -7.24 -14.02
N ARG A 29 11.16 -6.43 -13.59
CA ARG A 29 9.88 -6.90 -13.05
C ARG A 29 8.85 -7.24 -14.13
N LEU A 30 9.09 -6.88 -15.39
CA LEU A 30 8.17 -7.12 -16.49
C LEU A 30 8.50 -8.45 -17.19
N PRO A 31 7.63 -9.47 -17.13
CA PRO A 31 7.92 -10.80 -17.70
C PRO A 31 8.26 -10.75 -19.19
N SER A 32 7.60 -9.89 -19.95
CA SER A 32 7.82 -9.69 -21.39
C SER A 32 9.14 -9.01 -21.74
N LEU A 33 9.81 -8.35 -20.79
CA LEU A 33 11.04 -7.60 -21.04
C LEU A 33 12.26 -8.14 -20.29
N ARG A 34 12.08 -8.91 -19.21
CA ARG A 34 13.18 -9.41 -18.37
C ARG A 34 14.09 -10.39 -19.08
N ILE A 35 13.57 -11.18 -20.03
CA ILE A 35 14.31 -12.20 -20.77
C ILE A 35 15.21 -11.55 -21.85
N HIS A 36 14.91 -10.32 -22.26
CA HIS A 36 15.67 -9.62 -23.29
C HIS A 36 16.91 -8.92 -22.73
N SER A 37 18.09 -9.34 -23.17
CA SER A 37 19.38 -8.67 -22.87
C SER A 37 19.51 -7.30 -23.55
N LYS A 38 18.76 -7.05 -24.63
CA LYS A 38 18.79 -5.80 -25.40
C LYS A 38 18.29 -4.59 -24.58
N ARG A 39 18.80 -3.40 -24.93
CA ARG A 39 18.31 -2.12 -24.37
C ARG A 39 16.86 -1.91 -24.83
N VAL A 40 16.02 -1.45 -23.91
CA VAL A 40 14.60 -1.17 -24.16
C VAL A 40 14.33 0.31 -23.90
N SER A 41 13.52 0.96 -24.74
CA SER A 41 13.18 2.38 -24.57
C SER A 41 12.30 2.60 -23.35
N LYS A 42 12.38 3.80 -22.75
CA LYS A 42 11.55 4.19 -21.59
C LYS A 42 10.06 4.05 -21.89
N LEU A 43 9.62 4.52 -23.06
CA LEU A 43 8.22 4.39 -23.50
C LEU A 43 7.77 2.93 -23.58
N ARG A 44 8.61 2.04 -24.12
CA ARG A 44 8.28 0.62 -24.23
C ARG A 44 8.18 -0.04 -22.86
N ILE A 45 9.06 0.31 -21.91
CA ILE A 45 9.00 -0.15 -20.52
C ILE A 45 7.67 0.29 -19.88
N LEU A 46 7.27 1.56 -20.04
CA LEU A 46 6.00 2.08 -19.49
C LEU A 46 4.77 1.37 -20.09
N LYS A 47 4.73 1.21 -21.41
CA LYS A 47 3.63 0.48 -22.09
C LYS A 47 3.52 -0.98 -21.60
N ALA A 48 4.66 -1.67 -21.46
CA ALA A 48 4.68 -3.04 -20.95
C ALA A 48 4.25 -3.12 -19.49
N ALA A 49 4.56 -2.12 -18.65
CA ALA A 49 4.12 -2.06 -17.27
C ALA A 49 2.60 -1.92 -17.14
N ILE A 50 1.98 -1.05 -17.94
CA ILE A 50 0.52 -0.87 -17.97
C ILE A 50 -0.16 -2.19 -18.33
N ILE A 51 0.30 -2.85 -19.41
CA ILE A 51 -0.25 -4.14 -19.84
C ILE A 51 -0.09 -5.19 -18.73
N TYR A 52 1.07 -5.24 -18.08
CA TYR A 52 1.33 -6.23 -17.04
C TYR A 52 0.40 -6.06 -15.83
N ILE A 53 0.18 -4.82 -15.37
CA ILE A 53 -0.75 -4.53 -14.28
C ILE A 53 -2.17 -4.98 -14.64
N ASN A 54 -2.64 -4.64 -15.84
CA ASN A 54 -3.98 -5.03 -16.30
C ASN A 54 -4.14 -6.55 -16.36
N ASN A 55 -3.15 -7.27 -16.90
CA ASN A 55 -3.18 -8.72 -16.97
C ASN A 55 -3.23 -9.37 -15.57
N LEU A 56 -2.49 -8.83 -14.60
CA LEU A 56 -2.54 -9.30 -13.22
C LEU A 56 -3.93 -9.06 -12.61
N MET A 57 -4.51 -7.87 -12.80
CA MET A 57 -5.86 -7.54 -12.34
C MET A 57 -6.90 -8.49 -12.95
N ASP A 58 -6.83 -8.75 -14.25
CA ASP A 58 -7.73 -9.67 -14.93
C ASP A 58 -7.61 -11.10 -14.42
N THR A 59 -6.37 -11.55 -14.16
CA THR A 59 -6.11 -12.88 -13.59
C THR A 59 -6.72 -13.00 -12.21
N ILE A 60 -6.50 -12.02 -11.34
CA ILE A 60 -7.06 -12.00 -9.98
C ILE A 60 -8.60 -11.99 -10.05
N ASN A 61 -9.19 -11.15 -10.89
CA ASN A 61 -10.65 -11.05 -11.04
C ASN A 61 -11.26 -12.34 -11.61
N ALA A 62 -10.59 -12.97 -12.58
CA ALA A 62 -11.04 -14.25 -13.13
C ALA A 62 -11.02 -15.35 -12.07
N VAL A 63 -9.96 -15.39 -11.27
CA VAL A 63 -9.81 -16.34 -10.16
C VAL A 63 -10.89 -16.10 -9.10
N SER A 64 -11.08 -14.87 -8.64
CA SER A 64 -12.13 -14.52 -7.67
C SER A 64 -13.53 -14.87 -8.19
N ARG A 65 -13.83 -14.58 -9.47
CA ARG A 65 -15.11 -14.98 -10.10
C ARG A 65 -15.25 -16.50 -10.16
N LYS A 66 -14.18 -17.24 -10.44
CA LYS A 66 -14.22 -18.72 -10.48
C LYS A 66 -14.54 -19.31 -9.12
N TYR A 67 -13.94 -18.78 -8.05
CA TYR A 67 -14.24 -19.19 -6.68
C TYR A 67 -15.62 -18.70 -6.19
N PHE A 68 -16.07 -17.52 -6.61
CA PHE A 68 -17.40 -17.00 -6.28
C PHE A 68 -18.53 -17.75 -7.01
N LYS A 69 -18.33 -18.10 -8.29
CA LYS A 69 -19.31 -18.87 -9.10
C LYS A 69 -19.32 -20.37 -8.74
N GLY A 70 -18.26 -20.88 -8.13
CA GLY A 70 -18.20 -22.26 -7.63
C GLY A 70 -18.81 -22.46 -6.24
N SER A 71 -19.21 -21.39 -5.56
CA SER A 71 -19.68 -21.45 -4.17
C SER A 71 -21.21 -21.53 -4.03
N LEU A 72 -21.99 -21.22 -5.06
CA LEU A 72 -23.46 -21.21 -4.99
C LEU A 72 -24.03 -21.69 -6.33
N ASP A 73 -24.48 -22.93 -6.35
CA ASP A 73 -25.48 -23.37 -7.30
C ASP A 73 -26.68 -22.41 -7.23
N ALA A 74 -27.22 -22.01 -8.36
CA ALA A 74 -28.35 -21.07 -8.42
C ALA A 74 -29.59 -21.59 -7.65
N ALA A 75 -29.63 -22.89 -7.34
CA ALA A 75 -30.63 -23.53 -6.50
C ALA A 75 -30.47 -23.25 -4.99
N ALA A 76 -29.27 -22.90 -4.50
CA ALA A 76 -29.03 -22.55 -3.10
C ALA A 76 -29.31 -21.08 -2.76
N LEU A 77 -29.36 -20.19 -3.76
CA LEU A 77 -29.65 -18.76 -3.58
C LEU A 77 -30.94 -18.44 -2.80
N PRO A 78 -32.09 -19.11 -3.02
CA PRO A 78 -33.30 -18.87 -2.22
C PRO A 78 -33.13 -19.27 -0.74
N TYR A 79 -32.25 -20.23 -0.42
CA TYR A 79 -32.02 -20.63 0.97
C TYR A 79 -31.15 -19.63 1.73
N ILE A 80 -30.21 -18.98 1.05
CA ILE A 80 -29.30 -18.00 1.67
C ILE A 80 -29.95 -16.63 1.79
N LYS A 81 -30.82 -16.24 0.84
CA LYS A 81 -31.61 -15.01 0.98
C LYS A 81 -32.48 -15.05 2.23
N ASN A 82 -33.10 -16.20 2.53
CA ASN A 82 -33.84 -16.40 3.77
C ASN A 82 -32.94 -16.31 5.01
N PHE A 83 -31.69 -16.79 4.95
CA PHE A 83 -30.77 -16.68 6.08
C PHE A 83 -30.37 -15.23 6.40
N ILE A 84 -30.12 -14.40 5.37
CA ILE A 84 -29.74 -12.99 5.55
C ILE A 84 -30.94 -12.13 5.98
N ASP A 85 -32.13 -12.39 5.42
CA ASP A 85 -33.35 -11.67 5.77
C ASP A 85 -33.86 -12.03 7.19
N TYR A 86 -33.56 -13.24 7.70
CA TYR A 86 -33.88 -13.68 9.07
C TYR A 86 -32.77 -13.41 10.11
N ALA A 87 -31.57 -12.98 9.69
CA ALA A 87 -30.47 -12.66 10.60
C ALA A 87 -30.81 -11.66 11.74
N PRO A 88 -31.76 -10.70 11.58
CA PRO A 88 -32.17 -9.83 12.69
C PRO A 88 -32.93 -10.54 13.82
N TYR A 89 -33.44 -11.77 13.59
CA TYR A 89 -34.26 -12.53 14.55
C TYR A 89 -33.52 -13.72 15.19
N ILE A 90 -32.23 -13.91 14.91
CA ILE A 90 -31.44 -14.92 15.62
C ILE A 90 -31.19 -14.41 17.05
N PRO A 91 -31.72 -15.07 18.09
CA PRO A 91 -31.45 -14.67 19.46
C PRO A 91 -29.95 -14.86 19.72
N GLN A 92 -29.26 -13.80 20.13
CA GLN A 92 -27.89 -13.90 20.64
C GLN A 92 -27.94 -14.69 21.95
N SER A 93 -27.82 -16.02 21.88
CA SER A 93 -27.65 -16.87 23.04
C SER A 93 -26.27 -16.60 23.66
N THR A 94 -26.30 -15.65 24.60
CA THR A 94 -25.51 -15.60 25.84
C THR A 94 -24.01 -15.86 25.73
N ASN A 95 -23.28 -14.76 25.79
CA ASN A 95 -21.95 -14.63 26.38
C ASN A 95 -21.67 -15.68 27.49
N LEU A 96 -20.60 -16.45 27.30
CA LEU A 96 -19.77 -16.93 28.41
C LEU A 96 -19.08 -15.71 29.02
N GLY A 97 -19.75 -15.07 29.98
CA GLY A 97 -19.24 -13.91 30.69
C GLY A 97 -18.12 -14.27 31.66
N LEU A 98 -17.02 -13.53 31.60
CA LEU A 98 -16.23 -13.20 32.79
C LEU A 98 -16.40 -11.71 33.06
N THR A 99 -17.09 -11.45 34.17
CA THR A 99 -17.11 -10.24 35.02
C THR A 99 -17.65 -8.96 34.37
N SER A 100 -18.93 -8.62 34.56
CA SER A 100 -19.59 -8.09 35.77
C SER A 100 -19.52 -6.55 35.86
N ASN A 101 -20.73 -5.98 35.85
CA ASN A 101 -21.14 -4.68 36.41
C ASN A 101 -21.17 -3.47 35.46
N CYS A 102 -22.36 -3.24 34.89
CA CYS A 102 -22.96 -1.90 34.70
C CYS A 102 -23.19 -1.24 36.09
N PRO A 103 -23.45 0.08 36.28
CA PRO A 103 -24.29 0.97 35.43
C PRO A 103 -23.83 2.47 35.44
N PRO A 104 -24.73 3.48 35.37
CA PRO A 104 -25.17 4.24 34.20
C PRO A 104 -24.47 5.60 34.01
N LEU A 105 -24.59 6.15 32.79
CA LEU A 105 -24.07 7.45 32.40
C LEU A 105 -24.72 8.61 33.18
N THR A 106 -23.97 9.23 34.09
CA THR A 106 -24.15 10.62 34.53
C THR A 106 -22.77 11.25 34.78
N GLY A 107 -22.60 12.52 34.39
CA GLY A 107 -21.47 13.34 34.82
C GLY A 107 -20.38 13.58 33.77
N THR A 108 -20.44 14.76 33.17
CA THR A 108 -19.31 15.70 32.99
C THR A 108 -17.89 15.13 33.07
N GLY A 109 -17.17 15.17 31.95
CA GLY A 109 -15.73 14.96 31.96
C GLY A 109 -15.15 14.99 30.56
N ALA A 110 -14.53 16.11 30.22
CA ALA A 110 -13.82 16.34 28.97
C ALA A 110 -12.83 15.21 28.65
N MET A 111 -12.88 14.71 27.41
CA MET A 111 -11.76 13.95 26.82
C MET A 111 -10.85 14.97 26.12
N PRO A 112 -9.53 14.96 26.40
CA PRO A 112 -8.62 15.97 25.88
C PRO A 112 -8.40 15.76 24.38
N ALA A 113 -8.59 16.83 23.61
CA ALA A 113 -8.01 16.95 22.29
C ALA A 113 -6.50 17.16 22.46
N SER A 114 -5.72 16.10 22.27
CA SER A 114 -4.26 16.21 22.16
C SER A 114 -3.90 16.36 20.69
N SER A 115 -4.02 17.59 20.19
CA SER A 115 -3.26 18.05 19.02
C SER A 115 -1.80 18.24 19.45
N SER A 116 -0.94 17.24 19.23
CA SER A 116 0.51 17.43 19.32
C SER A 116 1.07 17.74 17.95
N LEU A 117 1.48 18.99 17.78
CA LEU A 117 2.38 19.45 16.73
C LEU A 117 3.64 18.57 16.77
N VAL A 118 3.95 17.92 15.66
CA VAL A 118 5.20 17.15 15.49
C VAL A 118 6.37 18.12 15.60
N SER A 119 7.10 18.06 16.71
CA SER A 119 8.35 18.80 16.90
C SER A 119 9.38 18.35 15.88
N THR A 120 10.02 19.32 15.23
CA THR A 120 11.06 19.14 14.20
C THR A 120 12.25 18.26 14.64
N ASP A 121 12.45 18.12 15.95
CA ASP A 121 13.55 17.33 16.53
C ASP A 121 13.35 15.82 16.39
N GLU A 122 12.10 15.36 16.28
CA GLU A 122 11.79 13.94 16.13
C GLU A 122 12.14 13.46 14.71
N PHE A 123 11.92 14.32 13.70
CA PHE A 123 12.25 14.01 12.31
C PHE A 123 13.77 13.90 12.09
N ALA A 124 14.55 14.73 12.78
CA ALA A 124 16.01 14.67 12.74
C ALA A 124 16.55 13.35 13.34
N SER A 125 15.93 12.87 14.42
CA SER A 125 16.30 11.60 15.05
C SER A 125 15.97 10.39 14.16
N ILE A 126 14.87 10.44 13.42
CA ILE A 126 14.49 9.39 12.45
C ILE A 126 15.49 9.33 11.28
N LEU A 127 15.92 10.50 10.75
CA LEU A 127 16.94 10.54 9.69
C LEU A 127 18.32 10.06 10.16
N SER A 128 18.71 10.39 11.38
CA SER A 128 19.98 9.93 11.97
C SER A 128 19.99 8.40 12.17
N THR A 129 18.86 7.86 12.63
CA THR A 129 18.67 6.40 12.78
C THR A 129 18.72 5.69 11.42
N ALA A 130 18.07 6.25 10.39
CA ALA A 130 18.16 5.71 9.04
C ALA A 130 19.59 5.78 8.46
N ALA A 131 20.35 6.84 8.76
CA ALA A 131 21.74 6.96 8.31
C ALA A 131 22.63 5.84 8.85
N ALA A 132 22.45 5.47 10.13
CA ALA A 132 23.22 4.41 10.78
C ALA A 132 22.83 3.00 10.29
N THR A 133 21.55 2.75 9.99
CA THR A 133 21.08 1.39 9.61
C THR A 133 21.27 1.07 8.14
N ILE A 134 21.16 2.04 7.23
CA ILE A 134 21.22 1.80 5.77
C ILE A 134 22.35 2.57 5.06
N GLY A 135 23.26 3.20 5.81
CA GLY A 135 24.37 3.97 5.23
C GLY A 135 23.92 5.18 4.42
N TYR A 136 22.74 5.72 4.71
CA TYR A 136 22.20 6.89 4.02
C TYR A 136 22.87 8.16 4.54
N SER A 137 23.69 8.81 3.71
CA SER A 137 24.25 10.14 4.01
C SER A 137 23.38 11.22 3.36
N ASN A 138 22.95 12.22 4.14
CA ASN A 138 22.09 13.29 3.66
C ASN A 138 22.90 14.32 2.85
N PRO A 139 22.67 14.51 1.55
CA PRO A 139 23.50 15.39 0.70
C PRO A 139 23.18 16.88 0.85
N TRP A 140 22.41 17.25 1.88
CA TRP A 140 21.93 18.60 2.15
C TRP A 140 22.42 19.17 3.49
N THR A 141 23.07 18.35 4.33
CA THR A 141 23.91 18.79 5.46
C THR A 141 25.32 19.00 4.95
#